data_AF-A0A535Q9I6-F1
#
_entry.id   AF-A0A535Q9I6-F1
#
_cell.length_a   1.000
_cell.length_b   1.000
_cell.length_c   1.000
_cell.angle_alpha   90.00
_cell.angle_beta   90.00
_cell.angle_gamma   90.00
#
_symmetry.space_group_name_H-M   'P 1'
#
loop_
_entity.id
_entity.type
_entity.pdbx_description
1 polymer ?
#
loop_
_entity_poly.entity_id
_entity_poly.type
_entity_poly.pdbx_seq_one_letter_code
_entity_poly.pdbx_strand_id
1 'polypeptide(L)'
;MDEHIDYEKIFTPQGMLGHVSKNPNLDFLMNIFNIPRVYSVSGFGTWNVGQHTMAVAFLALYWSAFNSYAPEKRDRLVTLALVHDAHEAVIGDILPFFKTAAVKEAIETIQNDIMGAFSIEEDQALHDELKLLDMMGFLYEISQSSPKGIDPSKRKLIKQMHARQEEEILAYAERVQIGQKKVNDFLKQMKL
;
A
#
# COMPACT_ATOMS: atom_id res chain seq x y z
N MET A 1 -21.07 12.88 19.68
CA MET A 1 -21.22 11.43 19.77
C MET A 1 -19.94 10.88 19.18
N ASP A 2 -19.09 10.28 19.99
CA ASP A 2 -17.91 9.58 19.47
C ASP A 2 -18.42 8.29 18.81
N GLU A 3 -18.43 8.29 17.49
CA GLU A 3 -18.79 7.11 16.70
C GLU A 3 -17.65 6.09 16.84
N HIS A 4 -17.79 5.13 17.74
CA HIS A 4 -16.90 3.98 17.83
C HIS A 4 -17.42 2.86 16.92
N ILE A 5 -16.56 2.32 16.05
CA ILE A 5 -16.90 1.19 15.17
C ILE A 5 -16.54 -0.11 15.90
N ASP A 6 -17.54 -0.84 16.37
CA ASP A 6 -17.38 -2.17 16.98
C ASP A 6 -17.14 -3.22 15.88
N TYR A 7 -15.91 -3.27 15.36
CA TYR A 7 -15.55 -4.15 14.26
C TYR A 7 -15.49 -5.63 14.67
N GLU A 8 -15.37 -5.93 15.98
CA GLU A 8 -15.36 -7.30 16.52
C GLU A 8 -16.61 -8.10 16.10
N LYS A 9 -17.72 -7.39 15.86
CA LYS A 9 -19.02 -7.97 15.48
C LYS A 9 -19.30 -7.99 13.98
N ILE A 10 -18.38 -7.55 13.14
CA ILE A 10 -18.56 -7.60 11.68
C ILE A 10 -18.34 -9.04 11.19
N PHE A 11 -19.29 -9.57 10.44
CA PHE A 11 -19.17 -10.89 9.83
C PHE A 11 -18.52 -10.79 8.44
N THR A 12 -17.45 -11.56 8.21
CA THR A 12 -16.82 -11.77 6.91
C THR A 12 -17.08 -13.20 6.43
N PRO A 13 -16.88 -13.52 5.14
CA PRO A 13 -16.98 -14.90 4.66
C PRO A 13 -16.06 -15.90 5.40
N GLN A 14 -14.99 -15.41 6.05
CA GLN A 14 -14.03 -16.20 6.81
C GLN A 14 -14.37 -16.29 8.31
N GLY A 15 -15.34 -15.51 8.81
CA GLY A 15 -15.78 -15.52 10.21
C GLY A 15 -15.98 -14.12 10.80
N MET A 16 -16.05 -14.04 12.13
CA MET A 16 -16.13 -12.75 12.82
C MET A 16 -14.81 -12.00 12.70
N LEU A 17 -14.84 -10.75 12.26
CA LEU A 17 -13.64 -9.95 11.99
C LEU A 17 -12.70 -9.89 13.18
N GLY A 18 -13.22 -9.63 14.38
CA GLY A 18 -12.42 -9.60 15.61
C GLY A 18 -11.71 -10.92 15.98
N HIS A 19 -12.16 -12.04 15.41
CA HIS A 19 -11.48 -13.33 15.55
C HIS A 19 -10.49 -13.58 14.42
N VAL A 20 -10.90 -13.33 13.17
CA VAL A 20 -10.09 -13.63 11.99
C VAL A 20 -8.92 -12.65 11.79
N SER A 21 -9.02 -11.41 12.27
CA SER A 21 -7.87 -10.48 12.28
C SER A 21 -6.75 -10.98 13.19
N LYS A 22 -7.11 -11.57 14.34
CA LYS A 22 -6.17 -12.11 15.34
C LYS A 22 -5.67 -13.51 15.02
N ASN A 23 -6.38 -14.23 14.15
CA ASN A 23 -6.05 -15.59 13.72
C ASN A 23 -6.28 -15.74 12.20
N PRO A 24 -5.58 -14.95 11.37
CA PRO A 24 -5.83 -14.92 9.94
C PRO A 24 -5.40 -16.25 9.32
N ASN A 25 -6.31 -16.89 8.60
CA ASN A 25 -5.98 -18.00 7.73
C ASN A 25 -5.50 -17.49 6.36
N LEU A 26 -5.02 -18.40 5.51
CA LEU A 26 -4.52 -18.02 4.19
C LEU A 26 -5.62 -17.39 3.32
N ASP A 27 -6.85 -17.91 3.36
CA ASP A 27 -7.96 -17.39 2.55
C ASP A 27 -8.31 -15.94 2.91
N PHE A 28 -8.24 -15.60 4.19
CA PHE A 28 -8.43 -14.23 4.69
C PHE A 28 -7.41 -13.28 4.08
N LEU A 29 -6.11 -13.61 4.15
CA LEU A 29 -5.06 -12.77 3.58
C LEU A 29 -5.12 -12.72 2.05
N MET A 30 -5.36 -13.86 1.41
CA MET A 30 -5.45 -13.95 -0.05
C MET A 30 -6.63 -13.18 -0.61
N ASN A 31 -7.62 -12.82 0.21
CA ASN A 31 -8.71 -11.95 -0.21
C ASN A 31 -8.22 -10.58 -0.71
N ILE A 32 -7.02 -10.12 -0.31
CA ILE A 32 -6.39 -8.90 -0.80
C ILE A 32 -6.27 -8.86 -2.35
N PHE A 33 -6.14 -10.02 -3.00
CA PHE A 33 -6.12 -10.12 -4.47
C PHE A 33 -7.49 -9.99 -5.13
N ASN A 34 -8.57 -10.10 -4.36
CA ASN A 34 -9.93 -9.87 -4.83
C ASN A 34 -10.39 -8.42 -4.65
N ILE A 35 -9.66 -7.62 -3.87
CA ILE A 35 -9.99 -6.23 -3.60
C ILE A 35 -9.45 -5.34 -4.73
N PRO A 36 -10.30 -4.74 -5.56
CA PRO A 36 -9.83 -3.84 -6.60
C PRO A 36 -9.25 -2.56 -5.97
N ARG A 37 -8.17 -2.04 -6.55
CA ARG A 37 -7.69 -0.69 -6.23
C ARG A 37 -8.75 0.33 -6.60
N VAL A 38 -8.94 1.39 -5.81
CA VAL A 38 -9.90 2.46 -6.15
C VAL A 38 -9.53 3.13 -7.48
N TYR A 39 -8.24 3.20 -7.78
CA TYR A 39 -7.74 3.63 -9.08
C TYR A 39 -8.29 2.78 -10.25
N SER A 40 -8.34 1.46 -10.07
CA SER A 40 -8.88 0.52 -11.07
C SER A 40 -10.38 0.66 -11.25
N VAL A 41 -11.17 0.79 -10.17
CA VAL A 41 -12.63 0.97 -10.29
C VAL A 41 -12.98 2.31 -10.95
N SER A 42 -12.07 3.28 -10.89
CA SER A 42 -12.19 4.56 -11.61
C SER A 42 -11.94 4.43 -13.13
N GLY A 43 -11.70 3.21 -13.61
CA GLY A 43 -11.50 2.88 -15.02
C GLY A 43 -10.05 2.97 -15.51
N PHE A 44 -9.08 3.02 -14.59
CA PHE A 44 -7.66 3.06 -14.90
C PHE A 44 -6.97 1.76 -14.49
N GLY A 45 -6.84 0.83 -15.45
CA GLY A 45 -6.16 -0.44 -15.22
C GLY A 45 -7.07 -1.53 -14.61
N THR A 46 -6.43 -2.58 -14.13
CA THR A 46 -7.08 -3.76 -13.53
C THR A 46 -6.35 -4.22 -12.28
N TRP A 47 -5.71 -3.28 -11.58
CA TRP A 47 -4.94 -3.51 -10.37
C TRP A 47 -5.84 -3.87 -9.18
N ASN A 48 -5.40 -4.83 -8.38
CA ASN A 48 -5.95 -5.16 -7.08
C ASN A 48 -4.91 -4.87 -5.97
N VAL A 49 -5.36 -4.84 -4.72
CA VAL A 49 -4.49 -4.52 -3.57
C VAL A 49 -3.35 -5.53 -3.42
N GLY A 50 -3.60 -6.81 -3.71
CA GLY A 50 -2.54 -7.82 -3.69
C GLY A 50 -1.43 -7.57 -4.70
N GLN A 51 -1.77 -7.12 -5.92
CA GLN A 51 -0.79 -6.74 -6.94
C GLN A 51 0.01 -5.52 -6.52
N HIS A 52 -0.64 -4.50 -5.96
CA HIS A 52 0.01 -3.33 -5.37
C HIS A 52 1.01 -3.74 -4.30
N THR A 53 0.55 -4.51 -3.31
CA THR A 53 1.34 -4.99 -2.17
C THR A 53 2.58 -5.76 -2.63
N MET A 54 2.43 -6.66 -3.60
CA MET A 54 3.55 -7.40 -4.18
C MET A 54 4.52 -6.47 -4.92
N ALA A 55 4.03 -5.47 -5.65
CA ALA A 55 4.89 -4.49 -6.31
C ALA A 55 5.69 -3.67 -5.29
N VAL A 56 5.07 -3.23 -4.19
CA VAL A 56 5.74 -2.53 -3.08
C VAL A 56 6.81 -3.42 -2.42
N ALA A 57 6.53 -4.71 -2.21
CA ALA A 57 7.51 -5.65 -1.67
C ALA A 57 8.73 -5.85 -2.61
N PHE A 58 8.52 -5.91 -3.93
CA PHE A 58 9.62 -5.92 -4.88
C PHE A 58 10.39 -4.59 -4.90
N LEU A 59 9.70 -3.45 -4.81
CA LEU A 59 10.35 -2.15 -4.68
C LEU A 59 11.19 -2.08 -3.39
N ALA A 60 10.73 -2.65 -2.28
CA ALA A 60 11.49 -2.76 -1.04
C ALA A 60 12.78 -3.60 -1.21
N LEU A 61 12.72 -4.70 -1.97
CA LEU A 61 13.91 -5.48 -2.32
C LEU A 61 14.91 -4.67 -3.15
N TYR A 62 14.44 -4.00 -4.21
CA TYR A 62 15.29 -3.16 -5.05
C TYR A 62 15.87 -1.97 -4.27
N TRP A 63 15.06 -1.32 -3.44
CA TRP A 63 15.48 -0.21 -2.58
C TRP A 63 16.53 -0.65 -1.58
N SER A 64 16.35 -1.80 -0.95
CA SER A 64 17.33 -2.35 -0.01
C SER A 64 18.66 -2.66 -0.70
N ALA A 65 18.61 -3.23 -1.91
CA ALA A 65 19.81 -3.50 -2.71
C ALA A 65 20.51 -2.20 -3.14
N PHE A 66 19.74 -1.21 -3.63
CA PHE A 66 20.23 0.12 -4.01
C PHE A 66 20.95 0.82 -2.85
N ASN A 67 20.49 0.57 -1.63
CA ASN A 67 21.05 1.12 -0.41
C ASN A 67 22.13 0.29 0.26
N SER A 68 22.41 -0.92 -0.25
CA SER A 68 23.29 -1.89 0.41
C SER A 68 22.88 -2.16 1.87
N TYR A 69 21.57 -2.28 2.13
CA TYR A 69 21.07 -2.63 3.46
C TYR A 69 21.53 -4.02 3.89
N ALA A 70 21.79 -4.16 5.19
CA ALA A 70 22.02 -5.45 5.82
C ALA A 70 20.80 -6.38 5.64
N PRO A 71 20.99 -7.70 5.56
CA PRO A 71 19.89 -8.65 5.37
C PRO A 71 18.73 -8.46 6.35
N GLU A 72 19.02 -8.15 7.62
CA GLU A 72 18.01 -7.98 8.67
C GLU A 72 17.09 -6.78 8.38
N LYS A 73 17.67 -5.64 7.97
CA LYS A 73 16.91 -4.43 7.61
C LYS A 73 16.09 -4.67 6.34
N ARG A 74 16.68 -5.32 5.33
CA ARG A 74 15.98 -5.70 4.10
C ARG A 74 14.77 -6.58 4.40
N ASP A 75 14.98 -7.66 5.17
CA ASP A 75 13.94 -8.65 5.44
C ASP A 75 12.81 -8.01 6.25
N ARG A 76 13.12 -7.16 7.24
CA ARG A 76 12.11 -6.37 7.97
C ARG A 76 11.31 -5.46 7.03
N LEU A 77 11.97 -4.69 6.15
CA LEU A 77 11.28 -3.77 5.23
C LEU A 77 10.40 -4.53 4.23
N VAL A 78 10.85 -5.66 3.71
CA VAL A 78 10.07 -6.50 2.78
C VAL A 78 8.89 -7.15 3.48
N THR A 79 9.08 -7.65 4.72
CA THR A 79 7.98 -8.19 5.53
C THR A 79 6.92 -7.11 5.78
N LEU A 80 7.32 -5.90 6.18
CA LEU A 80 6.39 -4.78 6.38
C LEU A 80 5.68 -4.42 5.07
N ALA A 81 6.39 -4.38 3.94
CA ALA A 81 5.79 -4.14 2.63
C ALA A 81 4.75 -5.19 2.23
N LEU A 82 4.96 -6.46 2.56
CA LEU A 82 4.01 -7.53 2.28
C LEU A 82 2.71 -7.45 3.09
N VAL A 83 2.73 -6.77 4.24
CA VAL A 83 1.57 -6.73 5.15
C VAL A 83 0.97 -5.34 5.34
N HIS A 84 1.53 -4.29 4.72
CA HIS A 84 1.12 -2.90 4.99
C HIS A 84 -0.36 -2.62 4.70
N ASP A 85 -0.91 -3.28 3.67
CA ASP A 85 -2.32 -3.19 3.27
C ASP A 85 -3.12 -4.44 3.66
N ALA A 86 -2.64 -5.28 4.60
CA ALA A 86 -3.32 -6.51 4.98
C ALA A 86 -4.74 -6.25 5.54
N HIS A 87 -4.95 -5.12 6.21
CA HIS A 87 -6.27 -4.67 6.66
C HIS A 87 -7.29 -4.48 5.52
N GLU A 88 -6.84 -4.19 4.30
CA GLU A 88 -7.70 -3.99 3.13
C GLU A 88 -8.36 -5.29 2.66
N ALA A 89 -7.80 -6.45 3.04
CA ALA A 89 -8.44 -7.75 2.80
C ALA A 89 -9.85 -7.84 3.42
N VAL A 90 -10.20 -6.94 4.34
CA VAL A 90 -11.53 -6.89 4.97
C VAL A 90 -12.27 -5.61 4.64
N ILE A 91 -11.63 -4.46 4.83
CA ILE A 91 -12.33 -3.18 4.73
C ILE A 91 -12.43 -2.69 3.28
N GLY A 92 -11.71 -3.35 2.37
CA GLY A 92 -11.51 -2.90 0.99
C GLY A 92 -10.51 -1.75 0.87
N ASP A 93 -10.23 -1.33 -0.36
CA ASP A 93 -9.43 -0.13 -0.61
C ASP A 93 -10.33 1.11 -0.44
N ILE A 94 -10.05 1.91 0.59
CA ILE A 94 -10.81 3.12 0.93
C ILE A 94 -9.95 4.34 0.64
N LEU A 95 -10.46 5.28 -0.17
CA LEU A 95 -9.71 6.52 -0.43
C LEU A 95 -9.46 7.31 0.87
N PRO A 96 -8.30 7.95 1.02
CA PRO A 96 -7.95 8.70 2.22
C PRO A 96 -9.01 9.73 2.67
N PHE A 97 -9.72 10.36 1.73
CA PHE A 97 -10.75 11.37 2.03
C PHE A 97 -11.99 10.78 2.73
N PHE A 98 -12.24 9.47 2.60
CA PHE A 98 -13.35 8.78 3.25
C PHE A 98 -12.97 8.16 4.61
N LYS A 99 -11.68 8.19 4.99
CA LYS A 99 -11.22 7.66 6.29
C LYS A 99 -11.48 8.68 7.40
N THR A 100 -12.62 8.58 8.06
CA THR A 100 -12.91 9.32 9.31
C THR A 100 -11.95 8.90 10.43
N ALA A 101 -11.89 9.66 11.53
CA ALA A 101 -11.05 9.30 12.68
C ALA A 101 -11.36 7.89 13.21
N ALA A 102 -12.65 7.57 13.36
CA ALA A 102 -13.11 6.25 13.79
C ALA A 102 -12.71 5.12 12.81
N VAL A 103 -12.77 5.39 11.51
CA VAL A 103 -12.32 4.44 10.48
C VAL A 103 -10.81 4.22 10.57
N LYS A 104 -10.02 5.26 10.82
CA LYS A 104 -8.56 5.14 10.98
C LYS A 104 -8.20 4.30 12.21
N GLU A 105 -8.85 4.54 13.34
CA GLU A 105 -8.65 3.75 14.57
C GLU A 105 -8.99 2.27 14.33
N ALA A 106 -10.11 1.99 13.64
CA ALA A 106 -10.47 0.62 13.29
C ALA A 106 -9.44 -0.04 12.34
N ILE A 107 -8.95 0.71 11.34
CA ILE A 107 -7.89 0.25 10.43
C ILE A 107 -6.64 -0.12 11.21
N GLU A 108 -6.16 0.77 12.07
CA GLU A 108 -4.97 0.57 12.89
C GLU A 108 -5.13 -0.65 13.79
N THR A 109 -6.30 -0.83 14.40
CA THR A 109 -6.55 -1.99 15.28
C THR A 109 -6.56 -3.31 14.50
N ILE A 110 -7.25 -3.37 13.35
CA ILE A 110 -7.26 -4.57 12.49
C ILE A 110 -5.84 -4.89 11.98
N GLN A 111 -5.09 -3.86 11.57
CA GLN A 111 -3.72 -4.02 11.10
C GLN A 111 -2.81 -4.57 12.22
N ASN A 112 -2.95 -4.02 13.43
CA ASN A 112 -2.20 -4.47 14.61
C ASN A 112 -2.53 -5.91 15.01
N ASP A 113 -3.81 -6.30 14.96
CA ASP A 113 -4.23 -7.69 15.19
C ASP A 113 -3.54 -8.65 14.22
N ILE A 114 -3.52 -8.30 12.92
CA ILE A 114 -2.90 -9.13 11.87
C ILE A 114 -1.38 -9.21 12.07
N MET A 115 -0.72 -8.08 12.33
CA MET A 115 0.72 -8.05 12.60
C MET A 115 1.08 -8.86 13.84
N GLY A 116 0.28 -8.74 14.90
CA GLY A 116 0.43 -9.52 16.14
C GLY A 116 0.31 -11.02 15.90
N ALA A 117 -0.62 -11.46 15.05
CA ALA A 117 -0.79 -12.88 14.71
C ALA A 117 0.44 -13.50 14.04
N PHE A 118 1.23 -12.71 13.31
CA PHE A 118 2.46 -13.14 12.67
C PHE A 118 3.73 -12.77 13.45
N SER A 119 3.59 -12.19 14.65
CA SER A 119 4.72 -11.66 15.44
C SER A 119 5.57 -10.65 14.66
N ILE A 120 4.92 -9.84 13.82
CA ILE A 120 5.56 -8.75 13.07
C ILE A 120 5.50 -7.49 13.93
N GLU A 121 6.67 -6.98 14.29
CA GLU A 121 6.76 -5.69 14.99
C GLU A 121 6.80 -4.55 13.97
N GLU A 122 6.10 -3.46 14.28
CA GLU A 122 6.30 -2.19 13.59
C GLU A 122 7.74 -1.69 13.79
N ASP A 123 8.27 -1.06 12.74
CA ASP A 123 9.56 -0.39 12.80
C ASP A 123 9.38 1.06 12.34
N GLN A 124 9.33 1.96 13.32
CA GLN A 124 9.16 3.39 13.08
C GLN A 124 10.32 3.98 12.27
N ALA A 125 11.52 3.37 12.31
CA ALA A 125 12.64 3.82 11.49
C ALA A 125 12.48 3.46 9.99
N LEU A 126 11.61 2.48 9.68
CA LEU A 126 11.28 2.07 8.32
C LEU A 126 9.98 2.66 7.79
N HIS A 127 9.18 3.31 8.64
CA HIS A 127 7.86 3.83 8.28
C HIS A 127 7.91 4.74 7.05
N ASP A 128 8.80 5.73 7.05
CA ASP A 128 8.92 6.69 5.95
C ASP A 128 9.46 6.07 4.67
N GLU A 129 10.35 5.08 4.79
CA GLU A 129 10.85 4.33 3.63
C GLU A 129 9.73 3.50 3.00
N LEU A 130 8.97 2.79 3.84
CA LEU A 130 7.83 2.01 3.38
C LEU A 130 6.78 2.90 2.73
N LYS A 131 6.45 4.04 3.34
CA LYS A 131 5.47 4.97 2.77
C LYS A 131 5.92 5.52 1.42
N LEU A 132 7.21 5.84 1.28
CA LEU A 132 7.78 6.26 0.01
C LEU A 132 7.66 5.16 -1.05
N LEU A 133 7.93 3.90 -0.69
CA LEU A 133 7.82 2.76 -1.61
C LEU A 133 6.38 2.44 -1.99
N ASP A 134 5.41 2.60 -1.09
CA ASP A 134 3.98 2.55 -1.38
C ASP A 134 3.58 3.61 -2.44
N MET A 135 4.05 4.85 -2.27
CA MET A 135 3.82 5.91 -3.27
C MET A 135 4.46 5.60 -4.63
N MET A 136 5.66 4.99 -4.65
CA MET A 136 6.31 4.51 -5.88
C MET A 136 5.58 3.32 -6.50
N GLY A 137 5.01 2.44 -5.68
CA GLY A 137 4.13 1.36 -6.09
C GLY A 137 2.97 1.92 -6.90
N PHE A 138 2.29 2.94 -6.38
CA PHE A 138 1.20 3.60 -7.11
C PHE A 138 1.67 4.28 -8.41
N LEU A 139 2.86 4.90 -8.43
CA LEU A 139 3.45 5.45 -9.66
C LEU A 139 3.64 4.35 -10.71
N TYR A 140 4.10 3.17 -10.29
CA TYR A 140 4.21 2.00 -11.16
C TYR A 140 2.85 1.57 -11.70
N GLU A 141 1.79 1.51 -10.87
CA GLU A 141 0.44 1.19 -11.33
C GLU A 141 -0.05 2.13 -12.44
N ILE A 142 0.18 3.44 -12.26
CA ILE A 142 -0.15 4.46 -13.25
C ILE A 142 0.63 4.22 -14.54
N SER A 143 1.93 3.90 -14.45
CA SER A 143 2.78 3.63 -15.62
C SER A 143 2.32 2.41 -16.43
N GLN A 144 1.79 1.39 -15.75
CA GLN A 144 1.29 0.16 -16.36
C GLN A 144 -0.15 0.30 -16.87
N SER A 145 -0.82 1.41 -16.54
CA SER A 145 -2.20 1.63 -16.93
C SER A 145 -2.29 1.97 -18.40
N SER A 146 -2.81 1.01 -19.18
CA SER A 146 -3.23 1.24 -20.55
C SER A 146 -4.71 1.63 -20.56
N PRO A 147 -5.11 2.77 -21.17
CA PRO A 147 -6.51 3.05 -21.36
C PRO A 147 -7.09 1.99 -22.31
N LYS A 148 -7.91 1.08 -21.76
CA LYS A 148 -8.72 0.17 -22.57
C LYS A 148 -9.68 1.03 -23.40
N GLY A 149 -9.56 0.95 -24.72
CA GLY A 149 -10.33 1.77 -25.64
C GLY A 149 -9.71 3.16 -25.84
N ILE A 150 -9.70 3.61 -27.09
CA ILE A 150 -9.00 4.80 -27.60
C ILE A 150 -9.70 6.08 -27.13
N ASP A 151 -9.54 6.44 -25.85
CA ASP A 151 -9.91 7.76 -25.35
C ASP A 151 -8.64 8.60 -25.07
N PRO A 152 -8.31 9.57 -25.95
CA PRO A 152 -7.19 10.46 -25.76
C PRO A 152 -7.25 11.28 -24.46
N SER A 153 -8.45 11.56 -23.92
CA SER A 153 -8.63 12.30 -22.67
C SER A 153 -8.11 11.51 -21.47
N LYS A 154 -8.35 10.20 -21.44
CA LYS A 154 -7.80 9.28 -20.43
C LYS A 154 -6.28 9.19 -20.50
N ARG A 155 -5.70 9.23 -21.70
CA ARG A 155 -4.23 9.27 -21.87
C ARG A 155 -3.61 10.53 -21.28
N LYS A 156 -4.25 11.69 -21.51
CA LYS A 156 -3.78 12.96 -20.94
C LYS A 156 -3.87 12.93 -19.41
N LEU A 157 -4.97 12.41 -18.87
CA LEU A 157 -5.16 12.29 -17.43
C LEU A 157 -4.13 11.35 -16.79
N ILE A 158 -3.84 10.18 -17.38
CA ILE A 158 -2.79 9.27 -16.88
C ILE A 158 -1.44 9.97 -16.81
N LYS A 159 -1.06 10.74 -17.84
CA LYS A 159 0.19 11.53 -17.81
C LYS A 159 0.20 12.58 -16.71
N GLN A 160 -0.92 13.25 -16.49
CA GLN A 160 -1.06 14.24 -15.41
C GLN A 160 -0.97 13.58 -14.03
N MET A 161 -1.61 12.43 -13.84
CA MET A 161 -1.54 11.66 -12.60
C MET A 161 -0.12 11.16 -12.33
N HIS A 162 0.56 10.65 -13.36
CA HIS A 162 1.95 10.21 -13.25
C HIS A 162 2.87 11.35 -12.83
N ALA A 163 2.84 12.49 -13.53
CA ALA A 163 3.66 13.66 -13.17
C ALA A 163 3.36 14.17 -11.76
N ARG A 164 2.08 14.24 -11.37
CA ARG A 164 1.68 14.66 -10.03
C ARG A 164 2.17 13.68 -8.96
N GLN A 165 2.08 12.37 -9.21
CA GLN A 165 2.54 11.36 -8.27
C GLN A 165 4.07 11.43 -8.08
N GLU A 166 4.82 11.68 -9.15
CA GLU A 166 6.27 11.92 -9.09
C GLU A 166 6.60 13.15 -8.23
N GLU A 167 5.90 14.27 -8.43
CA GLU A 167 6.02 15.48 -7.60
C GLU A 167 5.71 15.19 -6.12
N GLU A 168 4.64 14.44 -5.84
CA GLU A 168 4.24 14.06 -4.48
C GLU A 168 5.30 13.16 -3.81
N ILE A 169 5.91 12.22 -4.55
CA ILE A 169 7.01 11.36 -4.06
C ILE A 169 8.22 12.21 -3.66
N LEU A 170 8.63 13.17 -4.50
CA LEU A 170 9.79 14.02 -4.23
C LEU A 170 9.54 14.98 -3.06
N ALA A 171 8.34 15.55 -2.98
CA ALA A 171 7.92 16.40 -1.87
C ALA A 171 7.86 15.63 -0.56
N TYR A 172 7.35 14.39 -0.58
CA TYR A 172 7.35 13.51 0.59
C TYR A 172 8.77 13.24 1.05
N ALA A 173 9.66 12.81 0.14
CA ALA A 173 11.05 12.49 0.43
C ALA A 173 11.80 13.67 1.08
N GLU A 174 11.58 14.88 0.59
CA GLU A 174 12.13 16.11 1.20
C GLU A 174 11.66 16.29 2.64
N ARG A 175 10.35 16.20 2.85
CA ARG A 175 9.71 16.37 4.17
C ARG A 175 10.26 15.40 5.21
N VAL A 176 10.52 14.15 4.80
CA VAL A 176 11.03 13.09 5.69
C VAL A 176 12.55 12.92 5.61
N GLN A 177 13.25 13.86 4.97
CA GLN A 177 14.71 13.92 4.88
C GLN A 177 15.36 12.70 4.19
N ILE A 178 14.62 12.00 3.33
CA ILE A 178 15.19 11.02 2.41
C ILE A 178 15.71 11.81 1.20
N GLY A 179 17.03 11.77 0.98
CA GLY A 179 17.68 12.62 -0.03
C GLY A 179 17.02 12.54 -1.42
N GLN A 180 16.48 13.66 -1.92
CA GLN A 180 15.76 13.71 -3.21
C GLN A 180 16.59 13.16 -4.38
N LYS A 181 17.91 13.41 -4.40
CA LYS A 181 18.78 12.87 -5.46
C LYS A 181 18.74 11.34 -5.49
N LYS A 182 18.82 10.71 -4.31
CA LYS A 182 18.78 9.26 -4.15
C LYS A 182 17.44 8.69 -4.62
N VAL A 183 16.34 9.37 -4.29
CA VAL A 183 14.99 9.00 -4.77
C VAL A 183 14.89 9.09 -6.28
N ASN A 184 15.33 10.20 -6.88
CA ASN A 184 15.36 10.38 -8.33
C ASN A 184 16.21 9.32 -9.04
N ASP A 185 17.40 9.02 -8.50
CA ASP A 185 18.30 8.00 -9.07
C ASP A 185 17.65 6.61 -9.03
N PHE A 186 16.93 6.30 -7.94
CA PHE A 186 16.17 5.05 -7.82
C PHE A 186 14.99 4.97 -8.80
N LEU A 187 14.18 6.03 -8.92
CA LEU A 187 13.07 6.09 -9.88
C LEU A 187 13.56 5.84 -11.31
N LYS A 188 14.65 6.51 -11.70
CA LYS A 188 15.30 6.30 -13.02
C LYS A 188 15.77 4.86 -13.21
N GLN A 189 16.36 4.23 -12.19
CA GLN A 189 16.80 2.84 -12.27
C GLN A 189 15.62 1.87 -12.46
N MET A 190 14.50 2.14 -11.80
CA MET A 190 13.26 1.36 -11.92
C MET A 190 12.47 1.69 -13.19
N LYS A 191 12.87 2.74 -13.94
CA LYS A 191 12.16 3.26 -15.12
C LYS A 191 10.74 3.72 -14.78
N LEU A 192 10.58 4.33 -13.61
CA LEU A 192 9.34 4.92 -13.13
C LEU A 192 9.27 6.41 -13.44
#